data_AF-A0AAV2S6V1-F1
#
_entry.id   AF-A0AAV2S6V1-F1
#
_cell.length_a   1.000
_cell.length_b   1.000
_cell.length_c   1.000
_cell.angle_alpha   90.00
_cell.angle_beta   90.00
_cell.angle_gamma   90.00
#
_symmetry.space_group_name_H-M   'P 1'
#
loop_
_entity.id
_entity.type
_entity.pdbx_description
1 polymer ?
#
loop_
_entity_poly.entity_id
_entity_poly.type
_entity_poly.pdbx_seq_one_letter_code
_entity_poly.pdbx_strand_id
1 'polypeptide(L)'
;GLGDMWGAAPPMTNPREAVMKELGSHLLQTLDGFIFVVAPDGKIMYISETASTHLGLSQVELTGNSIYEYIHPHDHEEMTMVLSPPPQPAPTGYVGFRGDEEIERTFFIRMKCVLAKRNAGLTTQGYK
;
A
#
# COMPACT_ATOMS: atom_id res chain seq x y z
N GLY A 1 40.37 13.90 29.81
CA GLY A 1 39.27 14.51 29.05
C GLY A 1 38.16 13.48 28.98
N LEU A 2 36.96 13.83 29.47
CA LEU A 2 35.79 12.95 29.48
C LEU A 2 35.29 12.72 28.04
N GLY A 3 35.35 11.48 27.56
CA GLY A 3 34.88 11.11 26.20
C GLY A 3 33.96 9.88 26.15
N ASP A 4 33.66 9.24 27.28
CA ASP A 4 32.91 7.97 27.35
C ASP A 4 31.46 8.15 27.86
N MET A 5 30.73 9.17 27.39
CA MET A 5 29.38 9.49 27.90
C MET A 5 28.28 9.59 26.84
N TRP A 6 28.44 8.95 25.67
CA TRP A 6 27.29 8.65 24.80
C TRP A 6 26.92 7.16 24.85
N GLY A 7 26.70 6.68 26.07
CA GLY A 7 26.03 5.42 26.36
C GLY A 7 24.51 5.52 26.21
N ALA A 8 24.02 6.03 25.08
CA ALA A 8 22.65 5.75 24.69
C ALA A 8 22.62 4.26 24.32
N ALA A 9 22.16 3.41 25.24
CA ALA A 9 21.82 2.04 24.89
C ALA A 9 20.94 2.09 23.64
N PRO A 10 21.19 1.25 22.61
CA PRO A 10 20.29 1.19 21.47
C PRO A 10 18.87 1.00 22.01
N PRO A 11 17.87 1.71 21.46
CA PRO A 11 16.50 1.56 21.93
C PRO A 11 16.19 0.06 21.96
N MET A 12 15.78 -0.43 23.12
CA MET A 12 15.39 -1.83 23.28
C MET A 12 14.31 -2.10 22.24
N THR A 13 14.68 -2.79 21.15
CA THR A 13 13.78 -3.04 20.04
C THR A 13 12.68 -3.91 20.61
N ASN A 14 11.45 -3.39 20.61
CA ASN A 14 10.32 -4.11 21.16
C ASN A 14 10.26 -5.47 20.44
N PRO A 15 10.32 -6.62 21.15
CA PRO A 15 10.37 -7.92 20.51
C PRO A 15 9.22 -8.13 19.52
N ARG A 16 8.06 -7.50 19.78
CA ARG A 16 6.92 -7.48 18.85
C ARG A 16 7.19 -6.75 17.55
N GLU A 17 7.85 -5.60 17.60
CA GLU A 17 8.22 -4.83 16.40
C GLU A 17 9.27 -5.58 15.57
N ALA A 18 10.21 -6.25 16.23
CA ALA A 18 11.21 -7.08 15.56
C ALA A 18 10.54 -8.23 14.80
N VAL A 19 9.63 -8.95 15.46
CA VAL A 19 8.85 -10.03 14.83
C VAL A 19 7.96 -9.50 13.70
N MET A 20 7.27 -8.37 13.88
CA MET A 20 6.46 -7.76 12.82
C MET A 20 7.29 -7.35 11.60
N LYS A 21 8.48 -6.80 11.82
CA LYS A 21 9.41 -6.44 10.75
C LYS A 21 9.90 -7.67 10.00
N GLU A 22 10.25 -8.73 10.72
CA GLU A 22 10.68 -10.00 10.13
C GLU A 22 9.55 -10.66 9.34
N LEU A 23 8.32 -10.70 9.87
CA LEU A 23 7.14 -11.18 9.17
C LEU A 23 6.85 -10.36 7.91
N GLY A 24 6.90 -9.03 7.99
CA GLY A 24 6.73 -8.15 6.83
C GLY A 24 7.77 -8.38 5.75
N SER A 25 9.03 -8.61 6.13
CA SER A 25 10.10 -8.97 5.19
C SER A 25 9.82 -10.29 4.48
N HIS A 26 9.45 -11.34 5.21
CA HIS A 26 9.14 -12.65 4.62
C HIS A 26 7.91 -12.59 3.70
N LEU A 27 6.89 -11.81 4.08
CA LEU A 27 5.70 -11.60 3.26
C LEU A 27 6.08 -10.96 1.91
N LEU A 28 6.85 -9.88 1.92
CA LEU A 28 7.27 -9.19 0.70
C LEU A 28 8.20 -10.03 -0.17
N GLN A 29 9.02 -10.90 0.42
CA GLN A 29 9.88 -11.83 -0.32
C GLN A 29 9.09 -12.95 -1.01
N THR A 30 7.94 -13.34 -0.45
CA THR A 30 7.13 -14.45 -0.96
C THR A 30 6.04 -13.98 -1.92
N LEU A 31 5.63 -12.71 -1.81
CA LEU A 31 4.60 -12.11 -2.65
C LEU A 31 5.13 -11.88 -4.07
N ASP A 32 4.46 -12.46 -5.08
CA ASP A 32 4.64 -12.07 -6.49
C ASP A 32 3.85 -10.79 -6.79
N GLY A 33 4.26 -9.70 -6.14
CA GLY A 33 3.56 -8.44 -6.17
C GLY A 33 4.12 -7.42 -5.18
N PHE A 34 3.31 -6.42 -4.92
CA PHE A 34 3.64 -5.35 -3.99
C PHE A 34 2.42 -4.99 -3.15
N ILE A 35 2.69 -4.41 -1.99
CA ILE A 35 1.66 -3.91 -1.08
C ILE A 35 1.67 -2.40 -1.17
N PHE A 36 0.49 -1.78 -1.13
CA PHE A 36 0.37 -0.34 -1.04
C PHE A 36 -0.81 0.03 -0.13
N VAL A 37 -0.72 1.21 0.47
CA VAL A 37 -1.73 1.77 1.36
C VAL A 37 -2.11 3.13 0.80
N VAL A 38 -3.41 3.34 0.59
CA VAL A 38 -3.95 4.58 0.03
C VAL A 38 -4.93 5.17 1.04
N ALA A 39 -4.83 6.47 1.27
CA ALA A 39 -5.81 7.20 2.06
C ALA A 39 -7.14 7.37 1.29
N PRO A 40 -8.27 7.64 1.97
CA PRO A 40 -9.56 7.80 1.30
C PRO A 40 -9.61 8.92 0.25
N ASP A 41 -8.71 9.90 0.33
CA ASP A 41 -8.54 10.97 -0.65
C ASP A 41 -7.71 10.57 -1.88
N GLY A 42 -7.24 9.32 -1.94
CA GLY A 42 -6.43 8.78 -3.03
C GLY A 42 -4.93 8.94 -2.85
N LYS A 43 -4.45 9.51 -1.72
CA LYS A 43 -3.02 9.68 -1.50
C LYS A 43 -2.33 8.36 -1.17
N ILE A 44 -1.24 8.03 -1.88
CA ILE A 44 -0.41 6.86 -1.57
C ILE A 44 0.39 7.14 -0.29
N MET A 45 0.03 6.47 0.80
CA MET A 45 0.67 6.61 2.10
C MET A 45 1.89 5.71 2.25
N TYR A 46 1.83 4.53 1.64
CA TYR A 46 2.91 3.55 1.61
C TYR A 46 2.83 2.72 0.35
N ILE A 47 3.99 2.29 -0.16
CA ILE A 47 4.12 1.26 -1.18
C ILE A 47 5.43 0.51 -0.95
N SER A 48 5.42 -0.81 -1.10
CA SER A 48 6.62 -1.63 -0.90
C SER A 48 7.67 -1.42 -2.00
N GLU A 49 8.94 -1.59 -1.66
CA GLU A 49 10.07 -1.45 -2.60
C GLU A 49 9.94 -2.38 -3.83
N THR A 50 9.26 -3.52 -3.65
CA THR A 50 9.00 -4.51 -4.73
C THR A 50 8.20 -3.93 -5.89
N ALA A 51 7.44 -2.83 -5.70
CA ALA A 51 6.72 -2.15 -6.79
C ALA A 51 7.65 -1.76 -7.96
N SER A 52 8.92 -1.45 -7.69
CA SER A 52 9.93 -1.17 -8.71
C SER A 52 10.17 -2.36 -9.66
N THR A 53 10.08 -3.58 -9.16
CA THR A 53 10.27 -4.81 -9.95
C THR A 53 9.01 -5.17 -10.74
N HIS A 54 7.82 -4.75 -10.28
CA HIS A 54 6.54 -5.07 -10.95
C HIS A 54 6.04 -3.98 -11.90
N LEU A 55 6.32 -2.70 -11.61
CA LEU A 55 5.86 -1.53 -12.37
C LEU A 55 7.00 -0.69 -12.96
N GLY A 56 8.23 -0.82 -12.44
CA GLY A 56 9.36 0.02 -12.85
C GLY A 56 9.36 1.42 -12.22
N LEU A 57 8.49 1.66 -11.24
CA LEU A 57 8.37 2.92 -10.52
C LEU A 57 8.89 2.72 -9.09
N SER A 58 9.74 3.62 -8.60
CA SER A 58 10.30 3.53 -7.25
C SER A 58 9.30 3.96 -6.19
N GLN A 59 9.52 3.49 -4.96
CA GLN A 59 8.71 3.90 -3.80
C GLN A 59 8.70 5.43 -3.61
N VAL A 60 9.84 6.08 -3.83
CA VAL A 60 9.99 7.55 -3.67
C VAL A 60 9.21 8.31 -4.73
N GLU A 61 9.12 7.79 -5.95
CA GLU A 61 8.32 8.42 -7.02
C GLU A 61 6.81 8.30 -6.79
N LEU A 62 6.37 7.29 -6.05
CA LEU A 62 4.95 6.98 -5.84
C LEU A 62 4.40 7.56 -4.54
N THR A 63 5.18 7.46 -3.46
CA THR A 63 4.72 7.81 -2.11
C THR A 63 4.42 9.31 -2.00
N GLY A 64 3.27 9.63 -1.42
CA GLY A 64 2.81 11.00 -1.21
C GLY A 64 2.03 11.58 -2.39
N ASN A 65 2.09 10.95 -3.57
CA ASN A 65 1.32 11.36 -4.75
C ASN A 65 -0.07 10.73 -4.77
N SER A 66 -0.91 11.22 -5.68
CA SER A 66 -2.26 10.69 -5.88
C SER A 66 -2.21 9.39 -6.69
N ILE A 67 -2.92 8.35 -6.24
CA ILE A 67 -3.02 7.06 -6.96
C ILE A 67 -3.58 7.25 -8.37
N TYR A 68 -4.45 8.24 -8.57
CA TYR A 68 -5.10 8.59 -9.84
C TYR A 68 -4.11 8.98 -10.95
N GLU A 69 -2.88 9.37 -10.59
CA GLU A 69 -1.80 9.66 -11.54
C GLU A 69 -1.15 8.40 -12.13
N TYR A 70 -1.32 7.25 -11.46
CA TYR A 70 -0.67 5.99 -11.80
C TYR A 70 -1.66 4.89 -12.20
N ILE A 71 -2.97 5.14 -12.11
CA ILE A 71 -4.00 4.21 -12.58
C ILE A 71 -4.61 4.70 -13.89
N HIS A 72 -5.04 3.76 -14.73
CA HIS A 72 -5.65 4.08 -16.01
C HIS A 72 -6.94 4.90 -15.81
N PRO A 73 -7.21 5.98 -16.59
CA PRO A 73 -8.37 6.85 -16.38
C PRO A 73 -9.73 6.14 -16.37
N HIS A 74 -9.85 5.03 -17.11
CA HIS A 74 -11.11 4.26 -17.13
C HIS A 74 -11.37 3.47 -15.83
N ASP A 75 -10.37 3.35 -14.95
CA ASP A 75 -10.49 2.64 -13.67
C ASP A 75 -10.65 3.62 -12.48
N HIS A 76 -10.70 4.93 -12.74
CA HIS A 76 -10.80 5.96 -11.69
C HIS A 76 -12.12 5.86 -10.91
N GLU A 77 -13.22 5.56 -11.59
CA GLU A 77 -14.53 5.39 -10.96
C GLU A 77 -14.54 4.17 -10.02
N GLU A 78 -13.99 3.05 -10.48
CA GLU A 78 -13.85 1.82 -9.68
C GLU A 78 -12.98 2.07 -8.44
N MET A 79 -11.82 2.74 -8.60
CA MET A 79 -10.96 3.10 -7.48
C MET A 79 -11.68 4.02 -6.47
N THR A 80 -12.47 4.97 -6.95
CA THR A 80 -13.25 5.87 -6.09
C THR A 80 -14.27 5.09 -5.27
N MET A 81 -14.96 4.13 -5.87
CA MET A 81 -15.88 3.25 -5.15
C MET A 81 -15.14 2.40 -4.12
N VAL A 82 -13.98 1.85 -4.45
CA VAL A 82 -13.13 1.07 -3.55
C VAL A 82 -12.62 1.90 -2.36
N LEU A 83 -12.33 3.18 -2.53
CA LEU A 83 -11.91 4.06 -1.44
C LEU A 83 -13.08 4.60 -0.61
N SER A 84 -14.30 4.55 -1.14
CA SER A 84 -15.48 5.04 -0.44
C SER A 84 -15.86 4.12 0.73
N PRO A 85 -16.25 4.69 1.89
CA PRO A 85 -16.81 3.91 2.99
C PRO A 85 -18.05 3.17 2.50
N PRO A 86 -18.31 1.95 3.01
CA PRO A 86 -19.52 1.22 2.62
C PRO A 86 -20.75 2.06 2.96
N PRO A 87 -21.83 1.94 2.18
CA PRO A 87 -23.08 2.59 2.52
C PRO A 87 -23.52 2.10 3.91
N GLN A 88 -23.61 3.01 4.87
CA GLN A 88 -24.13 2.69 6.20
C GLN A 88 -25.58 2.22 6.04
N PRO A 89 -25.97 1.05 6.58
CA PRO A 89 -27.37 0.70 6.63
C PRO A 89 -28.14 1.78 7.41
N ALA A 90 -29.35 2.11 6.94
CA ALA A 90 -30.22 3.12 7.53
C ALA A 90 -30.33 2.96 9.06
N PRO A 91 -30.54 4.05 9.84
CA PRO A 91 -30.48 4.00 11.30
C PRO A 91 -31.69 3.22 11.85
N THR A 92 -31.56 1.90 11.98
CA THR A 92 -32.47 1.07 12.77
C THR A 92 -32.05 1.10 14.23
N GLY A 93 -32.50 2.13 14.94
CA GLY A 93 -33.01 2.11 16.33
C GLY A 93 -32.26 1.44 17.49
N TYR A 94 -31.13 0.77 17.34
CA TYR A 94 -30.43 0.10 18.44
C TYR A 94 -28.95 0.48 18.47
N VAL A 95 -28.60 1.22 19.51
CA VAL A 95 -27.24 1.59 19.90
C VAL A 95 -26.55 0.33 20.40
N GLY A 96 -25.87 -0.37 19.51
CA GLY A 96 -25.05 -1.53 19.83
C GLY A 96 -23.79 -1.47 18.99
N PHE A 97 -22.66 -1.27 19.66
CA PHE A 97 -21.28 -1.41 19.16
C PHE A 97 -21.20 -2.13 17.80
N ARG A 98 -20.99 -1.38 16.73
CA ARG A 98 -20.51 -1.95 15.47
C ARG A 98 -19.05 -1.57 15.35
N GLY A 99 -18.21 -2.51 15.74
CA GLY A 99 -16.76 -2.42 15.64
C GLY A 99 -16.32 -2.21 14.21
N ASP A 100 -15.03 -1.95 14.06
CA ASP A 100 -14.29 -1.99 12.79
C ASP A 100 -14.65 -3.27 12.00
N GLU A 101 -15.69 -3.22 11.17
CA GLU A 101 -15.93 -4.25 10.17
C GLU A 101 -14.86 -4.01 9.11
N GLU A 102 -13.79 -4.80 9.16
CA GLU A 102 -12.71 -4.80 8.17
C GLU A 102 -13.29 -5.26 6.83
N ILE A 103 -13.36 -4.35 5.85
CA ILE A 103 -14.00 -4.63 4.57
C ILE A 103 -12.94 -5.12 3.59
N GLU A 104 -13.03 -6.40 3.25
CA GLU A 104 -12.26 -6.97 2.16
C GLU A 104 -12.92 -6.65 0.82
N ARG A 105 -12.15 -6.16 -0.15
CA ARG A 105 -12.60 -5.91 -1.53
C ARG A 105 -11.60 -6.51 -2.50
N THR A 106 -12.11 -7.20 -3.52
CA THR A 106 -11.30 -7.69 -4.65
C THR A 106 -11.76 -6.99 -5.91
N PHE A 107 -10.83 -6.39 -6.63
CA PHE A 107 -11.08 -5.63 -7.85
C PHE A 107 -9.85 -5.71 -8.76
N PHE A 108 -9.99 -5.28 -10.00
CA PHE A 108 -8.87 -5.18 -10.94
C PHE A 108 -8.62 -3.71 -11.26
N ILE A 109 -7.35 -3.32 -11.32
CA ILE A 109 -6.99 -1.96 -11.68
C ILE A 109 -5.74 -1.98 -12.54
N ARG A 110 -5.75 -1.22 -13.64
CA ARG A 110 -4.59 -1.11 -14.53
C ARG A 110 -3.65 -0.05 -14.01
N MET A 111 -2.43 -0.46 -13.67
CA MET A 111 -1.42 0.44 -13.15
C MET A 111 -0.37 0.77 -14.21
N LYS A 112 0.07 2.02 -14.24
CA LYS A 112 1.15 2.50 -15.10
C LYS A 112 2.39 1.67 -14.85
N CYS A 113 2.97 1.17 -15.93
CA CYS A 113 4.15 0.32 -15.92
C CYS A 113 5.15 0.81 -16.98
N VAL A 114 6.38 1.08 -16.53
CA VAL A 114 7.47 1.56 -17.38
C VAL A 114 8.51 0.48 -17.68
N LEU A 115 8.26 -0.76 -17.22
CA LEU A 115 9.12 -1.90 -17.55
C LEU A 115 8.99 -2.24 -19.04
N ALA A 116 10.14 -2.53 -19.65
CA ALA A 116 10.18 -2.95 -21.04
C ALA A 116 9.42 -4.27 -21.25
N LYS A 117 8.76 -4.38 -22.41
CA LYS A 117 7.90 -5.51 -22.81
C LYS A 117 8.53 -6.90 -22.63
N ARG A 118 9.87 -6.99 -22.65
CA ARG A 118 10.62 -8.25 -22.45
C ARG A 118 10.47 -8.84 -21.04
N ASN A 119 10.15 -8.01 -20.04
CA ASN A 119 9.97 -8.41 -18.63
C ASN A 119 8.52 -8.18 -18.14
N ALA A 120 7.60 -7.83 -19.03
CA ALA A 120 6.30 -7.28 -18.66
C ALA A 120 5.18 -7.87 -19.52
N GLY A 121 5.06 -9.20 -19.57
CA GLY A 121 4.23 -9.98 -20.50
C GLY A 121 2.73 -9.64 -20.59
N LEU A 122 2.26 -8.58 -19.95
CA LEU A 122 0.88 -8.11 -19.91
C LEU A 122 0.73 -6.59 -20.16
N THR A 123 1.81 -5.82 -20.40
CA THR A 123 1.68 -4.36 -20.55
C THR A 123 1.06 -3.96 -21.91
N THR A 124 -0.01 -3.17 -21.84
CA THR A 124 -0.70 -2.55 -22.98
C THR A 124 -0.72 -1.04 -22.79
N GLN A 125 -0.18 -0.29 -23.76
CA GLN A 125 -0.12 1.19 -23.72
C GLN A 125 0.56 1.78 -22.46
N GLY A 126 1.50 1.05 -21.86
CA GLY A 126 2.19 1.50 -20.65
C GLY A 126 1.41 1.26 -19.36
N TYR A 127 0.36 0.43 -19.39
CA TYR A 127 -0.35 -0.05 -18.20
C TYR A 127 -0.26 -1.59 -18.13
N LYS A 128 -0.13 -2.12 -16.93
CA LYS A 128 -0.14 -3.55 -16.61
C LYS A 128 -1.46 -3.93 -15.96
#